data_AF-A0A6V2Y073-F1
#
_entry.id   AF-A0A6V2Y073-F1
#
_cell.length_a   1.000
_cell.length_b   1.000
_cell.length_c   1.000
_cell.angle_alpha   90.00
_cell.angle_beta   90.00
_cell.angle_gamma   90.00
#
_symmetry.space_group_name_H-M   'P 1'
#
loop_
_entity.id
_entity.type
_entity.pdbx_description
1 polymer ?
#
loop_
_entity_poly.entity_id
_entity_poly.type
_entity_poly.pdbx_seq_one_letter_code
_entity_poly.pdbx_strand_id
1 'polypeptide(L)'
;MVNLMQVDMLQLGVLQTQMDNLSVQATLIIGFALSMWAGETLMPLLEDDSQLCIWKSWYHLFFASVFFIFVAVCISCCLIIVSIVSYIKQAAQEAALIVSTGAAVAVTRQHLNTLNYYFVVAYASFTLSAVLLIILYVGLPSRLPADTAEHRLSELSGEGESQEGWGSELESIVELFDGTFSITCLDPRNPRDNAVRDSWGAGIAAANTLVILSMSAWGYRKFLFVRQSYKPLQLLSWFVTYQTEQKQKHDAVASLPGNRRSRIDSEVDSTDTSARGGLPTSPK
;
A
#
# COMPACT_ATOMS: atom_id res chain seq x y z
N MET A 1 28.08 0.14 -29.91
CA MET A 1 27.99 0.73 -28.55
C MET A 1 26.86 1.73 -28.42
N VAL A 2 26.69 2.68 -29.35
CA VAL A 2 25.60 3.69 -29.32
C VAL A 2 24.19 3.07 -29.23
N ASN A 3 23.92 2.00 -29.99
CA ASN A 3 22.62 1.30 -29.94
C ASN A 3 22.31 0.67 -28.57
N LEU A 4 23.32 0.25 -27.80
CA LEU A 4 23.10 -0.38 -26.49
C LEU A 4 22.72 0.67 -25.43
N MET A 5 23.43 1.80 -25.44
CA MET A 5 23.16 2.92 -24.52
C MET A 5 21.80 3.56 -24.79
N GLN A 6 21.40 3.66 -26.07
CA GLN A 6 20.07 4.15 -26.45
C GLN A 6 18.95 3.19 -26.00
N VAL A 7 19.16 1.87 -26.10
CA VAL A 7 18.21 0.87 -25.61
C VAL A 7 18.09 0.91 -24.09
N ASP A 8 19.21 1.01 -23.35
CA ASP A 8 19.18 1.10 -21.89
C ASP A 8 18.49 2.38 -21.40
N MET A 9 18.70 3.50 -22.09
CA MET A 9 18.04 4.77 -21.75
C MET A 9 16.54 4.72 -22.02
N LEU A 10 16.11 4.01 -23.08
CA LEU A 10 14.70 3.77 -23.36
C LEU A 10 14.06 2.84 -22.31
N GLN A 11 14.78 1.80 -21.87
CA GLN A 11 14.34 0.93 -20.76
C GLN A 11 14.22 1.71 -19.44
N LEU A 12 15.15 2.63 -19.17
CA LEU A 12 15.07 3.51 -18.00
C LEU A 12 13.82 4.39 -18.06
N GLY A 13 13.48 4.91 -19.24
CA GLY A 13 12.23 5.66 -19.47
C GLY A 13 10.98 4.83 -19.15
N VAL A 14 10.92 3.58 -19.63
CA VAL A 14 9.80 2.66 -19.31
C VAL A 14 9.70 2.40 -17.80
N LEU A 15 10.83 2.17 -17.12
CA LEU A 15 10.87 2.00 -15.67
C LEU A 15 10.39 3.25 -14.92
N GLN A 16 10.76 4.45 -15.38
CA GLN A 16 10.26 5.70 -14.82
C GLN A 16 8.75 5.82 -14.96
N THR A 17 8.18 5.49 -16.13
CA THR A 17 6.72 5.47 -16.33
C THR A 17 6.01 4.45 -15.42
N GLN A 18 6.60 3.27 -15.22
CA GLN A 18 6.04 2.28 -14.28
C GLN A 18 6.04 2.81 -12.84
N MET A 19 7.13 3.46 -12.42
CA MET A 19 7.22 4.11 -11.12
C MET A 19 6.24 5.29 -10.97
N ASP A 20 6.02 6.08 -12.03
CA ASP A 20 4.97 7.11 -12.07
C ASP A 20 3.60 6.52 -11.80
N ASN A 21 3.23 5.47 -12.54
CA ASN A 21 1.93 4.82 -12.36
C ASN A 21 1.76 4.28 -10.93
N LEU A 22 2.79 3.62 -10.38
CA LEU A 22 2.78 3.14 -9.00
C LEU A 22 2.58 4.28 -7.99
N SER A 23 3.31 5.39 -8.16
CA SER A 23 3.21 6.56 -7.28
C SER A 23 1.84 7.22 -7.35
N VAL A 24 1.27 7.35 -8.56
CA VAL A 24 -0.07 7.91 -8.76
C VAL A 24 -1.12 7.03 -8.08
N GLN A 25 -1.07 5.71 -8.29
CA GLN A 25 -2.01 4.79 -7.64
C GLN A 25 -1.89 4.83 -6.11
N ALA A 26 -0.67 4.83 -5.57
CA ALA A 26 -0.46 4.95 -4.13
C ALA A 26 -1.00 6.29 -3.58
N THR A 27 -0.84 7.38 -4.32
CA THR A 27 -1.37 8.71 -3.93
C THR A 27 -2.90 8.73 -3.94
N LEU A 28 -3.54 8.09 -4.92
CA LEU A 28 -4.99 7.93 -4.95
C LEU A 28 -5.49 7.13 -3.75
N ILE A 29 -4.82 6.03 -3.41
CA ILE A 29 -5.15 5.21 -2.23
C ILE A 29 -5.03 6.04 -0.94
N ILE A 30 -3.98 6.87 -0.81
CA ILE A 30 -3.86 7.81 0.32
C ILE A 30 -5.07 8.75 0.37
N GLY A 31 -5.47 9.33 -0.75
CA GLY A 31 -6.64 10.21 -0.83
C GLY A 31 -7.91 9.54 -0.33
N PHE A 32 -8.20 8.32 -0.82
CA PHE A 32 -9.35 7.55 -0.37
C PHE A 32 -9.26 7.12 1.09
N ALA A 33 -8.08 6.74 1.56
CA ALA A 33 -7.86 6.35 2.96
C ALA A 33 -8.04 7.55 3.90
N LEU A 34 -7.55 8.73 3.52
CA LEU A 34 -7.78 9.97 4.27
C LEU A 34 -9.25 10.39 4.25
N SER A 35 -9.97 10.24 3.13
CA SER A 35 -11.40 10.52 3.12
C SER A 35 -12.20 9.52 3.97
N MET A 36 -11.80 8.24 3.98
CA MET A 36 -12.39 7.25 4.88
C MET A 36 -12.09 7.57 6.33
N TRP A 37 -10.90 8.11 6.65
CA TRP A 37 -10.54 8.49 8.01
C TRP A 37 -11.25 9.76 8.47
N ALA A 38 -11.21 10.84 7.67
CA ALA A 38 -11.68 12.18 8.01
C ALA A 38 -13.18 12.41 7.75
N GLY A 39 -13.86 11.48 7.07
CA GLY A 39 -15.29 11.56 6.85
C GLY A 39 -16.11 11.23 8.09
N GLU A 40 -17.24 10.57 7.90
CA GLU A 40 -18.21 10.23 8.96
C GLU A 40 -17.69 9.28 10.05
N THR A 41 -16.46 8.77 9.96
CA THR A 41 -15.89 7.88 10.99
C THR A 41 -15.09 8.59 12.08
N LEU A 42 -14.62 9.82 11.86
CA LEU A 42 -13.84 10.55 12.88
C LEU A 42 -14.74 11.23 13.91
N MET A 43 -15.82 11.86 13.45
CA MET A 43 -16.81 12.55 14.29
C MET A 43 -17.34 11.63 15.41
N PRO A 44 -17.68 10.35 15.15
CA PRO A 44 -18.15 9.44 16.19
C PRO A 44 -17.11 8.98 17.21
N LEU A 45 -15.84 9.25 16.96
CA LEU A 45 -14.77 9.01 17.92
C LEU A 45 -14.56 10.20 18.86
N LEU A 46 -14.98 11.41 18.45
CA LEU A 46 -14.71 12.68 19.14
C LEU A 46 -15.97 13.32 19.75
N GLU A 47 -17.15 13.06 19.20
CA GLU A 47 -18.39 13.75 19.54
C GLU A 47 -19.51 12.79 20.00
N ASP A 48 -20.27 13.24 20.99
CA ASP A 48 -21.40 12.52 21.60
C ASP A 48 -22.68 12.53 20.74
N ASP A 49 -22.83 13.54 19.87
CA ASP A 49 -23.97 13.75 18.97
C ASP A 49 -23.80 13.03 17.61
N SER A 50 -22.86 12.11 17.53
CA SER A 50 -22.56 11.43 16.27
C SER A 50 -23.66 10.45 15.86
N GLN A 51 -23.98 10.41 14.57
CA GLN A 51 -24.99 9.49 14.02
C GLN A 51 -24.64 8.00 14.17
N LEU A 52 -23.41 7.68 14.56
CA LEU A 52 -22.84 6.34 14.57
C LEU A 52 -22.40 5.96 15.99
N CYS A 53 -23.21 5.19 16.70
CA CYS A 53 -22.91 4.81 18.09
C CYS A 53 -21.90 3.67 18.19
N ILE A 54 -20.61 3.96 17.91
CA ILE A 54 -19.51 2.98 17.99
C ILE A 54 -19.37 2.41 19.41
N TRP A 55 -19.74 3.20 20.42
CA TRP A 55 -19.62 2.88 21.85
C TRP A 55 -20.70 1.92 22.38
N LYS A 56 -21.74 1.64 21.59
CA LYS A 56 -22.91 0.84 22.02
C LYS A 56 -22.59 -0.63 22.25
N SER A 57 -21.61 -1.19 21.53
CA SER A 57 -21.25 -2.60 21.64
C SER A 57 -19.75 -2.83 21.50
N TRP A 58 -19.26 -3.81 22.26
CA TRP A 58 -17.88 -4.30 22.16
C TRP A 58 -17.51 -4.74 20.73
N TYR A 59 -18.48 -5.24 19.95
CA TYR A 59 -18.24 -5.62 18.55
C TYR A 59 -17.97 -4.39 17.67
N HIS A 60 -18.71 -3.29 17.83
CA HIS A 60 -18.47 -2.05 17.09
C HIS A 60 -17.11 -1.45 17.42
N LEU A 61 -16.75 -1.43 18.70
CA LEU A 61 -15.44 -0.96 19.16
C LEU A 61 -14.30 -1.79 18.56
N PHE A 62 -14.43 -3.11 18.55
CA PHE A 62 -13.44 -3.98 17.95
C PHE A 62 -13.27 -3.70 16.46
N PHE A 63 -14.34 -3.72 15.68
CA PHE A 63 -14.26 -3.47 14.23
C PHE A 63 -13.76 -2.05 13.90
N ALA A 64 -14.17 -1.04 14.67
CA ALA A 64 -13.68 0.33 14.52
C ALA A 64 -12.19 0.43 14.82
N SER A 65 -11.72 -0.19 15.91
CA SER A 65 -10.29 -0.18 16.27
C SER A 65 -9.42 -0.81 15.19
N VAL A 66 -9.86 -1.96 14.63
CA VAL A 66 -9.17 -2.65 13.54
C VAL A 66 -9.19 -1.78 12.30
N PHE A 67 -10.34 -1.17 11.96
CA PHE A 67 -10.45 -0.25 10.82
C PHE A 67 -9.42 0.88 10.89
N PHE A 68 -9.34 1.61 12.02
CA PHE A 68 -8.40 2.72 12.15
C PHE A 68 -6.93 2.27 12.02
N ILE A 69 -6.57 1.13 12.63
CA ILE A 69 -5.22 0.58 12.53
C ILE A 69 -4.87 0.25 11.07
N PHE A 70 -5.77 -0.41 10.34
CA PHE A 70 -5.54 -0.78 8.94
C PHE A 70 -5.44 0.45 8.03
N VAL A 71 -6.26 1.48 8.26
CA VAL A 71 -6.17 2.76 7.54
C VAL A 71 -4.83 3.44 7.81
N ALA A 72 -4.39 3.50 9.07
CA ALA A 72 -3.10 4.10 9.44
C ALA A 72 -1.90 3.35 8.83
N VAL A 73 -1.95 2.01 8.82
CA VAL A 73 -0.97 1.15 8.12
C VAL A 73 -0.96 1.44 6.63
N CYS A 74 -2.13 1.50 6.00
CA CYS A 74 -2.27 1.75 4.56
C CYS A 74 -1.66 3.09 4.15
N ILE A 75 -2.03 4.18 4.83
CA ILE A 75 -1.52 5.53 4.56
C ILE A 75 0.01 5.56 4.74
N SER A 76 0.50 5.00 5.85
CA SER A 76 1.95 4.98 6.14
C SER A 76 2.74 4.21 5.08
N CYS A 77 2.27 3.02 4.67
CA CYS A 77 2.90 2.23 3.61
C CYS A 77 2.90 2.97 2.27
N CYS A 78 1.80 3.61 1.89
CA CYS A 78 1.72 4.36 0.64
C CYS A 78 2.66 5.57 0.62
N LEU A 79 2.78 6.31 1.74
CA LEU A 79 3.72 7.43 1.86
C LEU A 79 5.19 6.98 1.72
N ILE A 80 5.53 5.81 2.28
CA ILE A 80 6.86 5.20 2.11
C ILE A 80 7.13 4.86 0.64
N ILE A 81 6.14 4.28 -0.06
CA ILE A 81 6.27 3.96 -1.49
C ILE A 81 6.50 5.24 -2.30
N VAL A 82 5.67 6.28 -2.12
CA VAL A 82 5.77 7.54 -2.87
C VAL A 82 7.13 8.23 -2.62
N SER A 83 7.58 8.26 -1.36
CA SER A 83 8.88 8.87 -1.00
C SER A 83 10.07 8.10 -1.58
N ILE A 84 10.08 6.77 -1.51
CA ILE A 84 11.14 5.94 -2.08
C ILE A 84 11.15 6.05 -3.61
N VAL A 85 9.98 6.00 -4.26
CA VAL A 85 9.85 6.14 -5.72
C VAL A 85 10.40 7.48 -6.19
N SER A 86 10.02 8.57 -5.53
CA SER A 86 10.51 9.92 -5.86
C SER A 86 12.04 10.00 -5.76
N TYR A 87 12.62 9.40 -4.72
CA TYR A 87 14.06 9.33 -4.55
C TYR A 87 14.75 8.48 -5.63
N ILE A 88 14.23 7.28 -5.91
CA ILE A 88 14.81 6.37 -6.91
C ILE A 88 14.84 7.04 -8.28
N LYS A 89 13.79 7.77 -8.67
CA LYS A 89 13.76 8.48 -9.95
C LYS A 89 14.90 9.48 -10.07
N GLN A 90 15.11 10.29 -9.04
CA GLN A 90 16.19 11.27 -9.02
C GLN A 90 17.57 10.58 -9.03
N ALA A 91 17.77 9.59 -8.16
CA ALA A 91 19.03 8.87 -8.06
C ALA A 91 19.38 8.06 -9.32
N ALA A 92 18.37 7.50 -10.02
CA ALA A 92 18.58 6.74 -11.24
C ALA A 92 19.00 7.63 -12.41
N GLN A 93 18.47 8.85 -12.50
CA GLN A 93 18.89 9.83 -13.51
C GLN A 93 20.34 10.27 -13.28
N GLU A 94 20.72 10.54 -12.03
CA GLU A 94 22.10 10.89 -11.66
C GLU A 94 23.07 9.73 -11.91
N ALA A 95 22.71 8.51 -11.52
CA ALA A 95 23.55 7.32 -11.69
C ALA A 95 23.75 6.93 -13.17
N ALA A 96 22.73 7.12 -14.01
CA ALA A 96 22.82 6.89 -15.45
C ALA A 96 23.83 7.84 -16.12
N LEU A 97 23.95 9.08 -15.61
CA LEU A 97 24.90 10.08 -16.11
C LEU A 97 26.34 9.81 -15.66
N ILE A 98 26.53 9.32 -14.43
CA ILE A 98 27.86 9.24 -13.79
C ILE A 98 28.57 7.90 -14.05
N VAL A 99 27.87 6.77 -14.05
CA VAL A 99 28.51 5.44 -14.04
C VAL A 99 28.18 4.64 -15.30
N SER A 100 26.91 4.30 -15.51
CA SER A 100 26.44 3.52 -16.66
C SER A 100 24.91 3.40 -16.64
N THR A 101 24.28 3.50 -17.81
CA THR A 101 22.85 3.30 -18.01
C THR A 101 22.39 1.89 -17.62
N GLY A 102 23.14 0.85 -17.98
CA GLY A 102 22.77 -0.55 -17.71
C GLY A 102 22.79 -0.92 -16.22
N ALA A 103 23.74 -0.36 -15.46
CA ALA A 103 23.82 -0.56 -14.00
C ALA A 103 22.63 0.09 -13.29
N ALA A 104 22.30 1.33 -13.68
CA ALA A 104 21.18 2.08 -13.12
C ALA A 104 19.82 1.39 -13.40
N VAL A 105 19.62 0.88 -14.61
CA VAL A 105 18.39 0.16 -15.02
C VAL A 105 18.18 -1.10 -14.18
N ALA A 106 19.21 -1.92 -14.00
CA ALA A 106 19.06 -3.22 -13.35
C ALA A 106 18.81 -3.08 -11.83
N VAL A 107 19.50 -2.14 -11.15
CA VAL A 107 19.23 -1.82 -9.73
C VAL A 107 17.82 -1.25 -9.55
N THR A 108 17.41 -0.34 -10.43
CA THR A 108 16.06 0.26 -10.40
C THR A 108 14.97 -0.80 -10.59
N ARG A 109 15.17 -1.77 -11.49
CA ARG A 109 14.24 -2.88 -11.69
C ARG A 109 14.11 -3.78 -10.46
N GLN A 110 15.20 -4.05 -9.76
CA GLN A 110 15.16 -4.83 -8.51
C GLN A 110 14.36 -4.11 -7.42
N HIS A 111 14.58 -2.80 -7.26
CA HIS A 111 13.80 -1.99 -6.32
C HIS A 111 12.33 -1.89 -6.72
N LEU A 112 12.02 -1.82 -8.02
CA LEU A 112 10.64 -1.78 -8.52
C LEU A 112 9.86 -3.04 -8.17
N ASN A 113 10.43 -4.23 -8.33
CA ASN A 113 9.78 -5.48 -7.90
C ASN A 113 9.50 -5.50 -6.39
N THR A 114 10.44 -4.97 -5.60
CA THR A 114 10.27 -4.87 -4.14
C THR A 114 9.17 -3.88 -3.78
N LEU A 115 9.09 -2.74 -4.48
CA LEU A 115 8.05 -1.73 -4.31
C LEU A 115 6.67 -2.26 -4.72
N ASN A 116 6.58 -3.03 -5.79
CA ASN A 116 5.32 -3.69 -6.20
C ASN A 116 4.81 -4.64 -5.12
N TYR A 117 5.69 -5.39 -4.45
CA TYR A 117 5.29 -6.23 -3.33
C TYR A 117 4.69 -5.40 -2.18
N TYR A 118 5.32 -4.29 -1.80
CA TYR A 118 4.77 -3.39 -0.78
C TYR A 118 3.45 -2.76 -1.21
N PHE A 119 3.30 -2.43 -2.49
CA PHE A 119 2.05 -1.92 -3.04
C PHE A 119 0.91 -2.92 -2.94
N VAL A 120 1.16 -4.21 -3.22
CA VAL A 120 0.15 -5.27 -3.04
C VAL A 120 -0.28 -5.37 -1.58
N VAL A 121 0.65 -5.30 -0.63
CA VAL A 121 0.33 -5.31 0.81
C VAL A 121 -0.49 -4.09 1.20
N ALA A 122 -0.12 -2.90 0.73
CA ALA A 122 -0.86 -1.67 0.97
C ALA A 122 -2.28 -1.75 0.39
N TYR A 123 -2.42 -2.25 -0.84
CA TYR A 123 -3.73 -2.45 -1.48
C TYR A 123 -4.60 -3.48 -0.74
N ALA A 124 -4.01 -4.58 -0.27
CA ALA A 124 -4.72 -5.55 0.57
C ALA A 124 -5.19 -4.92 1.90
N SER A 125 -4.36 -4.08 2.53
CA SER A 125 -4.77 -3.37 3.74
C SER A 125 -5.89 -2.36 3.51
N PHE A 126 -5.86 -1.65 2.37
CA PHE A 126 -6.90 -0.72 1.94
C PHE A 126 -8.24 -1.41 1.67
N THR A 127 -8.20 -2.52 0.93
CA THR A 127 -9.42 -3.30 0.63
C THR A 127 -10.02 -3.87 1.92
N LEU A 128 -9.18 -4.36 2.84
CA LEU A 128 -9.66 -4.80 4.15
C LEU A 128 -10.28 -3.65 4.95
N SER A 129 -9.70 -2.45 4.95
CA SER A 129 -10.30 -1.29 5.60
C SER A 129 -11.64 -0.90 4.98
N ALA A 130 -11.78 -0.98 3.66
CA ALA A 130 -13.04 -0.70 2.97
C ALA A 130 -14.13 -1.72 3.33
N VAL A 131 -13.77 -3.01 3.41
CA VAL A 131 -14.69 -4.08 3.87
C VAL A 131 -15.12 -3.86 5.32
N LEU A 132 -14.19 -3.49 6.20
CA LEU A 132 -14.51 -3.17 7.59
C LEU A 132 -15.44 -1.96 7.70
N LEU A 133 -15.24 -0.94 6.87
CA LEU A 133 -16.14 0.20 6.81
C LEU A 133 -17.55 -0.24 6.37
N ILE A 134 -17.68 -1.09 5.35
CA ILE A 134 -18.98 -1.64 4.94
C ILE A 134 -19.63 -2.42 6.09
N ILE A 135 -18.87 -3.23 6.82
CA ILE A 135 -19.39 -3.99 7.98
C ILE A 135 -19.88 -3.02 9.07
N LEU A 136 -19.13 -1.96 9.36
CA LEU A 136 -19.50 -0.95 10.35
C LEU A 136 -20.75 -0.15 9.95
N TYR A 137 -20.96 0.11 8.66
CA TYR A 137 -22.09 0.92 8.18
C TYR A 137 -23.34 0.11 7.81
N VAL A 138 -23.16 -1.10 7.27
CA VAL A 138 -24.26 -1.94 6.72
C VAL A 138 -24.50 -3.18 7.56
N GLY A 139 -23.43 -3.85 8.00
CA GLY A 139 -23.52 -5.13 8.71
C GLY A 139 -23.92 -4.98 10.18
N LEU A 140 -23.63 -3.84 10.78
CA LEU A 140 -23.99 -3.52 12.16
C LEU A 140 -24.63 -2.12 12.19
N PRO A 141 -25.93 -1.98 11.91
CA PRO A 141 -26.59 -0.69 11.93
C PRO A 141 -26.64 -0.14 13.37
N SER A 142 -25.71 0.74 13.72
CA SER A 142 -25.73 1.55 14.95
C SER A 142 -26.22 2.98 14.68
N ARG A 143 -26.96 3.16 13.59
CA ARG A 143 -27.50 4.47 13.19
C ARG A 143 -28.68 4.82 14.09
N LEU A 144 -28.64 6.03 14.64
CA LEU A 144 -29.81 6.65 15.23
C LEU A 144 -30.85 6.85 14.12
N PRO A 145 -32.09 6.36 14.25
CA PRO A 145 -33.11 6.60 13.24
C PRO A 145 -33.54 8.07 13.30
N ALA A 146 -32.99 8.89 12.40
CA ALA A 146 -33.23 10.33 12.34
C ALA A 146 -34.72 10.69 12.24
N ASP A 147 -35.48 9.98 11.39
CA ASP A 147 -36.89 10.29 11.13
C ASP A 147 -37.84 9.91 12.28
N THR A 148 -37.47 8.94 13.11
CA THR A 148 -38.32 8.48 14.22
C THR A 148 -38.05 9.26 15.50
N ALA A 149 -36.86 9.85 15.62
CA ALA A 149 -36.43 10.55 16.82
C ALA A 149 -36.90 12.01 16.86
N GLU A 150 -36.92 12.73 15.73
CA GLU A 150 -37.50 14.09 15.66
C GLU A 150 -39.02 14.09 15.93
N HIS A 151 -39.75 13.10 15.40
CA HIS A 151 -41.18 12.96 15.63
C HIS A 151 -41.52 12.70 17.12
N ARG A 152 -40.69 11.91 17.80
CA ARG A 152 -40.84 11.59 19.24
C ARG A 152 -40.42 12.75 20.15
N LEU A 153 -39.39 13.51 19.77
CA LEU A 153 -38.99 14.76 20.42
C LEU A 153 -40.12 15.80 20.43
N SER A 154 -40.83 15.92 19.31
CA SER A 154 -42.01 16.77 19.20
C SER A 154 -43.17 16.28 20.07
N GLU A 155 -43.38 14.96 20.20
CA GLU A 155 -44.38 14.37 21.12
C GLU A 155 -44.03 14.61 22.59
N LEU A 156 -42.76 14.48 22.98
CA LEU A 156 -42.30 14.71 24.37
C LEU A 156 -42.35 16.19 24.80
N SER A 157 -42.26 17.12 23.85
CA SER A 157 -42.46 18.56 24.12
C SER A 157 -43.94 18.96 24.28
N GLY A 158 -44.88 18.08 23.90
CA GLY A 158 -46.31 18.27 24.08
C GLY A 158 -46.80 17.44 25.27
N GLU A 159 -47.49 18.06 26.22
CA GLU A 159 -48.06 17.39 27.40
C GLU A 159 -48.81 16.08 27.04
N GLY A 160 -48.32 14.93 27.54
CA GLY A 160 -48.94 13.63 27.32
C GLY A 160 -48.37 12.55 28.27
N GLU A 161 -49.25 11.76 28.85
CA GLU A 161 -49.06 10.94 30.05
C GLU A 161 -47.92 9.91 30.05
N SER A 162 -47.42 9.66 31.26
CA SER A 162 -46.51 8.58 31.63
C SER A 162 -46.97 7.21 31.13
N GLN A 163 -46.22 6.61 30.21
CA GLN A 163 -46.38 5.21 29.83
C GLN A 163 -45.14 4.41 30.21
N GLU A 164 -45.29 3.60 31.25
CA GLU A 164 -44.32 2.59 31.66
C GLU A 164 -44.16 1.51 30.59
N GLY A 165 -42.90 1.20 30.28
CA GLY A 165 -42.47 -0.12 29.86
C GLY A 165 -42.36 -0.34 28.37
N TRP A 166 -41.20 -0.06 27.77
CA TRP A 166 -40.58 -0.91 26.74
C TRP A 166 -39.06 -0.75 26.81
N GLY A 167 -38.38 -1.78 27.30
CA GLY A 167 -36.93 -1.89 27.15
C GLY A 167 -36.55 -2.15 25.69
N SER A 168 -35.35 -1.70 25.33
CA SER A 168 -34.67 -1.99 24.06
C SER A 168 -35.22 -1.26 22.83
N GLU A 169 -34.73 -0.04 22.56
CA GLU A 169 -34.15 0.38 21.26
C GLU A 169 -33.86 1.90 21.17
N LEU A 170 -34.47 2.74 22.01
CA LEU A 170 -34.23 4.19 22.10
C LEU A 170 -33.71 4.59 23.49
N GLU A 171 -32.42 4.36 23.75
CA GLU A 171 -31.73 4.85 24.96
C GLU A 171 -31.10 6.24 24.75
N SER A 172 -31.43 6.92 23.64
CA SER A 172 -30.80 8.16 23.18
C SER A 172 -31.79 9.32 23.11
N ILE A 173 -32.44 9.67 24.22
CA ILE A 173 -33.04 10.99 24.37
C ILE A 173 -32.63 11.48 25.75
N VAL A 174 -31.60 12.33 25.79
CA VAL A 174 -31.08 12.90 27.03
C VAL A 174 -31.47 14.37 27.07
N GLU A 175 -32.08 14.78 28.17
CA GLU A 175 -32.31 16.19 28.47
C GLU A 175 -30.95 16.86 28.73
N LEU A 176 -30.59 17.87 27.95
CA LEU A 176 -29.43 18.73 28.15
C LEU A 176 -29.66 19.66 29.35
N PHE A 177 -28.59 20.31 29.81
CA PHE A 177 -28.64 21.25 30.94
C PHE A 177 -29.53 22.47 30.70
N ASP A 178 -29.85 22.78 29.44
CA ASP A 178 -30.73 23.88 29.04
C ASP A 178 -32.22 23.45 28.93
N GLY A 179 -32.57 22.21 29.30
CA GLY A 179 -33.93 21.66 29.19
C GLY A 179 -34.31 21.25 27.77
N THR A 180 -33.38 21.30 26.82
CA THR A 180 -33.54 20.79 25.45
C THR A 180 -33.23 19.30 25.42
N PHE A 181 -33.92 18.51 24.59
CA PHE A 181 -33.65 17.09 24.47
C PHE A 181 -32.74 16.83 23.25
N SER A 182 -31.62 16.11 23.43
CA SER A 182 -30.73 15.68 22.34
C SER A 182 -30.67 14.17 22.25
N ILE A 183 -30.44 13.68 21.03
CA ILE A 183 -30.27 12.27 20.73
C ILE A 183 -28.79 11.95 20.74
N THR A 184 -28.27 11.50 21.88
CA THR A 184 -26.86 11.15 22.04
C THR A 184 -26.65 9.64 22.10
N CYS A 185 -25.53 9.17 21.55
CA CYS A 185 -25.14 7.75 21.63
C CYS A 185 -24.75 7.30 23.04
N LEU A 186 -24.40 8.26 23.90
CA LEU A 186 -23.95 8.09 25.26
C LEU A 186 -24.63 9.15 26.12
N ASP A 187 -24.99 8.83 27.37
CA ASP A 187 -25.51 9.86 28.28
C ASP A 187 -24.35 10.76 28.75
N PRO A 188 -24.30 12.05 28.34
CA PRO A 188 -23.24 12.97 28.76
C PRO A 188 -23.18 13.17 30.28
N ARG A 189 -24.27 12.87 31.01
CA ARG A 189 -24.35 13.00 32.46
C ARG A 189 -23.78 11.78 33.19
N ASN A 190 -23.52 10.66 32.52
CA ASN A 190 -22.95 9.47 33.14
C ASN A 190 -21.41 9.47 33.08
N PRO A 191 -20.70 9.75 34.20
CA PRO A 191 -19.24 9.86 34.18
C PRO A 191 -18.53 8.53 33.90
N ARG A 192 -19.19 7.39 34.15
CA ARG A 192 -18.59 6.07 33.94
C ARG A 192 -18.47 5.72 32.47
N ASP A 193 -19.48 6.06 31.68
CA ASP A 193 -19.53 5.74 30.26
C ASP A 193 -18.60 6.68 29.47
N ASN A 194 -18.58 7.96 29.84
CA ASN A 194 -17.61 8.94 29.33
C ASN A 194 -16.16 8.51 29.60
N ALA A 195 -15.86 7.99 30.80
CA ALA A 195 -14.52 7.49 31.12
C ALA A 195 -14.11 6.28 30.28
N VAL A 196 -15.05 5.37 29.98
CA VAL A 196 -14.79 4.23 29.09
C VAL A 196 -14.50 4.73 27.67
N ARG A 197 -15.34 5.63 27.14
CA ARG A 197 -15.14 6.27 25.83
C ARG A 197 -13.76 6.90 25.70
N ASP A 198 -13.40 7.77 26.65
CA ASP A 198 -12.13 8.50 26.62
C ASP A 198 -10.93 7.55 26.70
N SER A 199 -11.00 6.50 27.51
CA SER A 199 -9.93 5.51 27.64
C SER A 199 -9.67 4.74 26.33
N TRP A 200 -10.73 4.40 25.60
CA TRP A 200 -10.66 3.69 24.33
C TRP A 200 -10.26 4.63 23.18
N GLY A 201 -10.81 5.85 23.15
CA GLY A 201 -10.41 6.87 22.18
C GLY A 201 -8.92 7.19 22.30
N ALA A 202 -8.43 7.39 23.53
CA ALA A 202 -7.01 7.55 23.82
C ALA A 202 -6.19 6.31 23.41
N GLY A 203 -6.69 5.11 23.67
CA GLY A 203 -6.05 3.85 23.27
C GLY A 203 -5.90 3.71 21.75
N ILE A 204 -6.95 4.02 20.98
CA ILE A 204 -6.93 4.00 19.52
C ILE A 204 -5.98 5.08 18.98
N ALA A 205 -6.02 6.29 19.53
CA ALA A 205 -5.11 7.37 19.16
C ALA A 205 -3.65 6.99 19.41
N ALA A 206 -3.34 6.41 20.58
CA ALA A 206 -2.01 5.95 20.94
C ALA A 206 -1.53 4.81 20.01
N ALA A 207 -2.40 3.83 19.73
CA ALA A 207 -2.09 2.73 18.83
C ALA A 207 -1.79 3.22 17.41
N ASN A 208 -2.61 4.11 16.85
CA ASN A 208 -2.38 4.68 15.53
C ASN A 208 -1.09 5.51 15.49
N THR A 209 -0.83 6.31 16.53
CA THR A 209 0.41 7.08 16.63
C THR A 209 1.63 6.16 16.64
N LEU A 210 1.57 5.07 17.42
CA LEU A 210 2.64 4.08 17.47
C LEU A 210 2.85 3.36 16.14
N VAL A 211 1.76 3.03 15.42
CA VAL A 211 1.82 2.45 14.07
C VAL A 211 2.50 3.43 13.10
N ILE A 212 2.09 4.70 13.08
CA ILE A 212 2.67 5.72 12.21
C ILE A 212 4.16 5.90 12.51
N LEU A 213 4.55 6.00 13.79
CA LEU A 213 5.95 6.15 14.19
C LEU A 213 6.80 4.94 13.83
N SER A 214 6.30 3.72 14.10
CA SER A 214 7.02 2.48 13.79
C SER A 214 7.18 2.28 12.29
N MET A 215 6.12 2.54 11.50
CA MET A 215 6.17 2.50 10.05
C MET A 215 7.10 3.57 9.48
N SER A 216 7.07 4.78 10.01
CA SER A 216 7.98 5.86 9.58
C SER A 216 9.44 5.51 9.87
N ALA A 217 9.75 4.94 11.05
CA ALA A 217 11.09 4.48 11.39
C ALA A 217 11.55 3.33 10.47
N TRP A 218 10.66 2.39 10.16
CA TRP A 218 10.94 1.31 9.22
C TRP A 218 11.16 1.83 7.79
N GLY A 219 10.30 2.74 7.33
CA GLY A 219 10.40 3.42 6.05
C GLY A 219 11.71 4.19 5.91
N TYR A 220 12.12 4.90 6.96
CA TYR A 220 13.40 5.61 6.99
C TYR A 220 14.60 4.65 6.86
N ARG A 221 14.59 3.51 7.55
CA ARG A 221 15.62 2.48 7.38
C ARG A 221 15.68 1.95 5.95
N LYS A 222 14.53 1.70 5.32
CA LYS A 222 14.46 1.26 3.92
C LYS A 222 14.93 2.34 2.96
N PHE A 223 14.57 3.59 3.20
CA PHE A 223 15.07 4.73 2.45
C PHE A 223 16.60 4.83 2.52
N LEU A 224 17.20 4.68 3.71
CA LEU A 224 18.66 4.67 3.87
C LEU A 224 19.32 3.51 3.11
N PHE A 225 18.71 2.32 3.11
CA PHE A 225 19.20 1.16 2.36
C PHE A 225 19.19 1.41 0.85
N VAL A 226 18.10 1.97 0.32
CA VAL A 226 18.01 2.35 -1.10
C VAL A 226 19.07 3.41 -1.42
N ARG A 227 19.19 4.45 -0.59
CA ARG A 227 20.21 5.49 -0.75
C ARG A 227 21.64 4.96 -0.77
N GLN A 228 21.96 3.95 0.04
CA GLN A 228 23.27 3.32 0.01
C GLN A 228 23.50 2.61 -1.34
N SER A 229 22.49 1.90 -1.85
CA SER A 229 22.55 1.15 -3.10
C SER A 229 22.90 2.01 -4.32
N TYR A 230 22.54 3.30 -4.32
CA TYR A 230 22.87 4.26 -5.39
C TYR A 230 24.24 4.95 -5.23
N LYS A 231 25.03 4.63 -4.21
CA LYS A 231 26.40 5.17 -4.09
C LYS A 231 27.30 4.62 -5.20
N PRO A 232 28.14 5.45 -5.84
CA PRO A 232 28.89 5.07 -7.06
C PRO A 232 29.80 3.86 -6.86
N LEU A 233 30.47 3.75 -5.71
CA LEU A 233 31.33 2.60 -5.37
C LEU A 233 30.54 1.28 -5.23
N GLN A 234 29.34 1.32 -4.66
CA GLN A 234 28.49 0.14 -4.50
C GLN A 234 27.79 -0.23 -5.81
N LEU A 235 27.38 0.77 -6.59
CA LEU A 235 26.77 0.57 -7.90
C LEU A 235 27.75 -0.11 -8.87
N LEU A 236 29.02 0.31 -8.84
CA LEU A 236 30.08 -0.27 -9.67
C LEU A 236 30.39 -1.72 -9.26
N SER A 237 30.57 -1.99 -7.96
CA SER A 237 30.86 -3.34 -7.48
C SER A 237 29.69 -4.30 -7.73
N TRP A 238 28.46 -3.85 -7.53
CA TRP A 238 27.26 -4.60 -7.87
C TRP A 238 27.19 -4.90 -9.37
N PHE A 239 27.44 -3.91 -10.23
CA PHE A 239 27.38 -4.10 -11.68
C PHE A 239 28.42 -5.10 -12.19
N VAL A 240 29.66 -5.05 -11.67
CA VAL A 240 30.69 -6.05 -12.02
C VAL A 240 30.25 -7.45 -11.60
N THR A 241 29.72 -7.60 -10.39
CA THR A 241 29.23 -8.90 -9.89
C THR A 241 28.06 -9.43 -10.73
N TYR A 242 27.11 -8.55 -11.07
CA TYR A 242 25.96 -8.89 -11.90
C TYR A 242 26.37 -9.29 -13.32
N GLN A 243 27.31 -8.58 -13.94
CA GLN A 243 27.87 -8.94 -15.25
C GLN A 243 28.52 -10.33 -15.22
N THR A 244 29.26 -10.65 -14.16
CA THR A 244 29.90 -11.97 -14.02
C THR A 244 28.88 -13.09 -13.84
N GLU A 245 27.81 -12.88 -13.06
CA GLU A 245 26.74 -13.87 -12.91
C GLU A 245 25.96 -14.09 -14.21
N GLN A 246 25.65 -13.02 -14.95
CA GLN A 246 24.96 -13.13 -16.24
C GLN A 246 25.82 -13.87 -17.27
N LYS A 247 27.13 -13.59 -17.30
CA LYS A 247 28.06 -14.31 -18.16
C LYS A 247 28.14 -15.80 -17.80
N GLN A 248 28.22 -16.14 -16.51
CA GLN A 248 28.18 -17.54 -16.07
C GLN A 248 26.86 -18.23 -16.43
N LYS A 249 25.71 -17.56 -16.29
CA LYS A 249 24.40 -18.11 -16.69
C LYS A 249 24.34 -18.32 -18.21
N HIS A 250 24.86 -17.39 -18.99
CA HIS A 250 24.92 -17.52 -20.45
C HIS A 250 25.84 -18.67 -20.88
N ASP A 251 27.01 -18.82 -20.24
CA ASP A 251 27.96 -19.91 -20.50
C ASP A 251 27.41 -21.27 -20.04
N ALA A 252 26.66 -21.31 -18.94
CA ALA A 252 25.93 -22.50 -18.47
C ALA A 252 24.82 -22.92 -19.45
N VAL A 253 24.09 -21.96 -20.03
CA VAL A 253 23.07 -22.23 -21.04
C VAL A 253 23.70 -22.64 -22.38
N ALA A 254 24.84 -22.06 -22.77
CA ALA A 254 25.58 -22.43 -23.96
C ALA A 254 26.25 -23.81 -23.85
N SER A 255 26.50 -24.30 -22.63
CA SER A 255 27.05 -25.63 -22.36
C SER A 255 26.00 -26.73 -22.19
N LEU A 256 24.69 -26.40 -22.24
CA LEU A 256 23.62 -27.40 -22.26
C LEU A 256 23.73 -28.28 -23.53
N PRO A 257 23.60 -29.61 -23.39
CA PRO A 257 23.90 -30.58 -24.45
C PRO A 257 23.06 -30.42 -25.72
N GLY A 258 21.87 -29.79 -25.63
CA GLY A 258 21.04 -29.46 -26.79
C GLY A 258 21.57 -28.33 -27.68
N ASN A 259 22.37 -27.41 -27.13
CA ASN A 259 22.92 -26.25 -27.86
C ASN A 259 24.38 -26.47 -28.30
N ARG A 260 25.06 -27.46 -27.69
CA ARG A 260 26.39 -27.92 -28.13
C ARG A 260 26.31 -28.70 -29.45
N ARG A 261 25.21 -29.42 -29.67
CA ARG A 261 24.99 -30.22 -30.88
C ARG A 261 24.77 -29.34 -32.12
N SER A 262 23.97 -28.28 -32.01
CA SER A 262 23.78 -27.30 -33.10
C SER A 262 25.06 -26.53 -33.46
N ARG A 263 25.95 -26.27 -32.49
CA ARG A 263 27.25 -25.62 -32.75
C ARG A 263 28.25 -26.56 -33.41
N ILE A 264 28.31 -27.82 -33.00
CA ILE A 264 29.16 -28.83 -33.64
C ILE A 264 28.65 -29.11 -35.07
N ASP A 265 27.33 -29.18 -35.27
CA ASP A 265 26.76 -29.43 -36.60
C ASP A 265 26.98 -28.25 -37.57
N SER A 266 27.06 -27.01 -37.07
CA SER A 266 27.38 -25.82 -37.90
C SER A 266 28.88 -25.61 -38.15
N GLU A 267 29.75 -26.10 -37.27
CA GLU A 267 31.21 -26.05 -37.44
C GLU A 267 31.75 -27.22 -38.30
N VAL A 268 31.03 -28.35 -38.33
CA VAL A 268 31.29 -29.47 -39.26
C VAL A 268 30.84 -29.13 -40.69
N ASP A 269 29.72 -28.43 -40.87
CA ASP A 269 29.22 -28.07 -42.21
C ASP A 269 30.08 -26.98 -42.92
N SER A 270 30.84 -26.20 -42.14
CA SER A 270 31.77 -25.18 -42.66
C SER A 270 33.20 -25.70 -42.90
N THR A 271 33.54 -26.91 -42.41
CA THR A 271 34.82 -27.56 -42.70
C THR A 271 34.75 -28.55 -43.87
N ASP A 272 33.57 -29.02 -44.25
CA ASP A 272 33.40 -29.97 -45.38
C ASP A 272 33.29 -29.32 -46.76
N THR A 273 33.13 -28.00 -46.88
CA THR A 273 33.07 -27.33 -48.20
C THR A 273 34.45 -26.95 -48.78
N SER A 274 35.56 -27.19 -48.06
CA SER A 274 36.92 -26.84 -48.51
C SER A 274 37.78 -28.03 -48.95
N ALA A 275 37.29 -29.28 -48.84
CA ALA A 275 38.08 -30.49 -49.10
C ALA A 275 37.57 -31.38 -50.25
N ARG A 276 36.95 -30.79 -51.29
CA ARG A 276 36.64 -31.52 -52.55
C ARG A 276 37.30 -30.89 -53.77
N GLY A 277 38.60 -30.61 -53.65
CA GLY A 277 39.49 -30.41 -54.78
C GLY A 277 40.06 -31.75 -55.24
N GLY A 278 39.48 -32.28 -56.32
CA GLY A 278 40.11 -33.11 -57.37
C GLY A 278 40.90 -34.38 -57.00
N LEU A 279 40.63 -35.47 -57.70
CA LEU A 279 41.69 -36.24 -58.37
C LEU A 279 41.10 -37.11 -59.51
N PRO A 280 41.89 -37.42 -60.56
CA PRO A 280 41.43 -37.89 -61.86
C PRO A 280 41.35 -39.41 -61.94
N THR A 281 40.55 -39.91 -62.87
CA THR A 281 40.62 -41.31 -63.32
C THR A 281 40.67 -41.38 -64.84
N SER A 282 41.82 -41.79 -65.36
CA SER A 282 42.04 -42.49 -66.63
C SER A 282 42.82 -43.77 -66.24
N PRO A 283 42.60 -44.98 -66.80
CA PRO A 283 42.75 -45.23 -68.25
C PRO A 283 41.85 -46.34 -68.87
N LYS A 284 41.51 -46.17 -70.16
CA LYS A 284 41.86 -47.06 -71.29
C LYS A 284 41.26 -46.51 -72.59
#